data_AF-E3N245-F1
#
_entry.id   AF-E3N245-F1
#
_cell.length_a   1.000
_cell.length_b   1.000
_cell.length_c   1.000
_cell.angle_alpha   90.00
_cell.angle_beta   90.00
_cell.angle_gamma   90.00
#
_symmetry.space_group_name_H-M   'P 1'
#
loop_
_entity.id
_entity.type
_entity.pdbx_description
1 polymer ?
#
loop_
_entity_poly.entity_id
_entity_poly.type
_entity_poly.pdbx_seq_one_letter_code
_entity_poly.pdbx_strand_id
1 'polypeptide(L)'
;MSLLLSYPGLQCILENLEAVKRAHIIARAPSLQKIDKLIPVRLGNLTIDTDWFNNELTINKLSIKCEKDEAKFEMNGKNFCRKGLASRIDKMKKLVHFYIYGKANILVDKFNLQSKFRLHSLLPDFLPVNLKFRLNSLDAFSHEDFEAAISFIDTCSLPLKTVVTIPQLSTFDNQVVKSAETLYLKLGHYPRVTVEDLKKLNNNQTVIFKHCRYPRIDIVPLIEYHVETKKDIRTTFVISTGDRDFINNMLSEFKLAFGEYRSDLDGVDERFIIGSSKYLIPINNESRIHVHAIEEPEEGDHWKIVIKPVSGL
;
A
#
# COMPACT_ATOMS: atom_id res chain seq x y z
N MET A 1 42.17 14.20 -25.27
CA MET A 1 41.03 13.64 -26.03
C MET A 1 39.92 13.35 -25.04
N SER A 2 38.79 14.06 -25.10
CA SER A 2 37.60 13.69 -24.34
C SER A 2 36.97 12.48 -25.03
N LEU A 3 37.01 11.30 -24.41
CA LEU A 3 36.23 10.14 -24.85
C LEU A 3 34.75 10.51 -24.76
N LEU A 4 34.15 10.90 -25.89
CA LEU A 4 32.72 11.04 -26.03
C LEU A 4 32.10 9.64 -25.89
N LEU A 5 31.31 9.45 -24.84
CA LEU A 5 30.58 8.20 -24.63
C LEU A 5 29.68 7.91 -25.85
N SER A 6 29.66 6.65 -26.27
CA SER A 6 28.75 6.20 -27.32
C SER A 6 27.29 6.30 -26.87
N TYR A 7 26.38 6.39 -27.84
CA TYR A 7 24.94 6.52 -27.58
C TYR A 7 24.37 5.43 -26.65
N PRO A 8 24.73 4.13 -26.79
CA PRO A 8 24.31 3.10 -25.85
C PRO A 8 24.91 3.26 -24.44
N GLY A 9 26.15 3.73 -24.34
CA GLY A 9 26.81 3.98 -23.05
C GLY A 9 26.13 5.09 -22.27
N LEU A 10 25.76 6.19 -22.94
CA LEU A 10 24.98 7.27 -22.34
C LEU A 10 23.60 6.80 -21.87
N GLN A 11 22.94 5.95 -22.67
CA GLN A 11 21.64 5.39 -22.32
C GLN A 11 21.70 4.57 -21.02
N CYS A 12 22.69 3.68 -20.91
CA CYS A 12 22.89 2.85 -19.73
C CYS A 12 23.14 3.68 -18.46
N ILE A 13 23.96 4.73 -18.56
CA ILE A 13 24.23 5.62 -17.42
C ILE A 13 22.96 6.37 -17.02
N LEU A 14 22.25 6.97 -17.97
CA LEU A 14 21.01 7.72 -17.69
C LEU A 14 19.92 6.83 -17.09
N GLU A 15 19.81 5.57 -17.50
CA GLU A 15 18.81 4.65 -16.94
C GLU A 15 19.03 4.36 -15.46
N ASN A 16 20.29 4.25 -15.03
CA ASN A 16 20.66 3.89 -13.66
C ASN A 16 20.88 5.10 -12.75
N LEU A 17 20.79 6.32 -13.28
CA LEU A 17 20.84 7.53 -12.47
C LEU A 17 19.54 7.70 -11.68
N GLU A 18 19.68 8.13 -10.42
CA GLU A 18 18.55 8.51 -9.58
C GLU A 18 17.70 9.58 -10.28
N ALA A 19 16.38 9.40 -10.27
CA ALA A 19 15.43 10.12 -11.13
C ALA A 19 15.50 11.65 -10.97
N VAL A 20 15.62 12.17 -9.75
CA VAL A 20 15.71 13.61 -9.50
C VAL A 20 17.02 14.18 -10.03
N LYS A 21 18.15 13.51 -9.78
CA LYS A 21 19.46 13.90 -10.34
C LYS A 21 19.45 13.87 -11.85
N ARG A 22 18.88 12.81 -12.45
CA ARG A 22 18.72 12.69 -13.89
C ARG A 22 17.92 13.85 -14.45
N ALA A 23 16.76 14.16 -13.89
CA ALA A 23 15.93 15.29 -14.34
C ALA A 23 16.70 16.62 -14.30
N HIS A 24 17.52 16.84 -13.27
CA HIS A 24 18.37 18.03 -13.15
C HIS A 24 19.43 18.14 -14.26
N ILE A 25 20.07 17.02 -14.63
CA ILE A 25 21.06 16.95 -15.72
C ILE A 25 20.38 17.20 -17.06
N ILE A 26 19.27 16.52 -17.33
CA ILE A 26 18.51 16.62 -18.58
C ILE A 26 17.97 18.04 -18.81
N ALA A 27 17.58 18.75 -17.75
CA ALA A 27 17.15 20.14 -17.84
C ALA A 27 18.25 21.10 -18.33
N ARG A 28 19.52 20.77 -18.12
CA ARG A 28 20.67 21.59 -18.52
C ARG A 28 21.36 21.10 -19.80
N ALA A 29 20.99 19.93 -20.28
CA ALA A 29 21.57 19.30 -21.46
C ALA A 29 20.47 18.92 -22.48
N PRO A 30 20.03 19.87 -23.33
CA PRO A 30 18.97 19.63 -24.33
C PRO A 30 19.27 18.46 -25.28
N SER A 31 20.54 18.20 -25.59
CA SER A 31 20.97 17.06 -26.40
C SER A 31 20.59 15.70 -25.81
N LEU A 32 20.52 15.60 -24.48
CA LEU A 32 20.17 14.36 -23.78
C LEU A 32 18.65 14.16 -23.64
N GLN A 33 17.83 15.20 -23.84
CA GLN A 33 16.36 15.10 -23.72
C GLN A 33 15.75 14.09 -24.69
N LYS A 34 16.33 13.93 -25.88
CA LYS A 34 15.86 12.94 -26.87
C LYS A 34 16.08 11.52 -26.37
N ILE A 35 17.25 11.25 -25.80
CA ILE A 35 17.63 9.94 -25.25
C ILE A 35 16.80 9.65 -24.00
N ASP A 36 16.65 10.64 -23.13
CA ASP A 36 15.92 10.54 -21.88
C ASP A 36 14.46 10.07 -22.03
N LYS A 37 13.78 10.50 -23.10
CA LYS A 37 12.40 10.07 -23.41
C LYS A 37 12.30 8.57 -23.75
N LEU A 38 13.38 7.98 -24.28
CA LEU A 38 13.41 6.58 -24.70
C LEU A 38 13.73 5.62 -23.55
N ILE A 39 14.17 6.13 -22.42
CA ILE A 39 14.60 5.32 -21.28
C ILE A 39 13.51 5.34 -20.20
N PRO A 40 13.23 4.21 -19.55
CA PRO A 40 12.38 4.18 -18.36
C PRO A 40 12.84 5.14 -17.27
N VAL A 41 11.90 5.62 -16.46
CA VAL A 41 12.19 6.28 -15.18
C VAL A 41 11.85 5.32 -14.04
N ARG A 42 12.74 5.24 -13.05
CA ARG A 42 12.58 4.40 -11.85
C ARG A 42 12.44 5.29 -10.62
N LEU A 43 11.29 5.23 -9.97
CA LEU A 43 10.97 5.96 -8.76
C LEU A 43 10.84 4.96 -7.61
N GLY A 44 11.56 5.17 -6.52
CA GLY A 44 11.37 4.40 -5.29
C GLY A 44 10.08 4.80 -4.58
N ASN A 45 9.79 6.09 -4.52
CA ASN A 45 8.54 6.58 -3.97
C ASN A 45 7.98 7.71 -4.84
N LEU A 46 6.68 7.65 -5.12
CA LEU A 46 5.91 8.74 -5.70
C LEU A 46 4.73 9.01 -4.77
N THR A 47 4.68 10.21 -4.19
CA THR A 47 3.55 10.65 -3.38
C THR A 47 2.91 11.87 -4.03
N ILE A 48 1.59 11.85 -4.12
CA ILE A 48 0.77 13.01 -4.46
C ILE A 48 -0.12 13.29 -3.25
N ASP A 49 0.12 14.42 -2.58
CA ASP A 49 -0.74 14.93 -1.51
C ASP A 49 -1.47 16.18 -2.02
N THR A 50 -2.79 16.22 -1.91
CA THR A 50 -3.58 17.39 -2.28
C THR A 50 -4.49 17.83 -1.14
N ASP A 51 -4.45 19.13 -0.84
CA ASP A 51 -5.33 19.76 0.14
C ASP A 51 -5.83 21.16 -0.33
N TRP A 52 -6.68 21.80 0.47
CA TRP A 52 -7.26 23.10 0.12
C TRP A 52 -6.25 24.24 -0.02
N PHE A 53 -5.08 24.13 0.59
CA PHE A 53 -4.09 25.20 0.69
C PHE A 53 -2.82 24.92 -0.12
N ASN A 54 -2.46 23.66 -0.31
CA ASN A 54 -1.26 23.21 -0.97
C ASN A 54 -1.47 21.87 -1.70
N ASN A 55 -0.66 21.66 -2.75
CA ASN A 55 -0.49 20.36 -3.38
C ASN A 55 0.98 19.99 -3.28
N GLU A 56 1.30 18.76 -2.92
CA GLU A 56 2.66 18.27 -2.78
C GLU A 56 2.91 17.12 -3.75
N LEU A 57 4.05 17.21 -4.45
CA LEU A 57 4.60 16.12 -5.24
C LEU A 57 5.91 15.69 -4.60
N THR A 58 5.96 14.45 -4.12
CA THR A 58 7.19 13.89 -3.57
C THR A 58 7.69 12.76 -4.46
N ILE A 59 8.94 12.89 -4.91
CA ILE A 59 9.65 11.92 -5.74
C ILE A 59 10.91 11.52 -5.00
N ASN A 60 10.97 10.26 -4.56
CA ASN A 60 12.05 9.75 -3.72
C ASN A 60 12.24 10.65 -2.47
N LYS A 61 13.33 11.42 -2.43
CA LYS A 61 13.68 12.33 -1.33
C LYS A 61 13.42 13.81 -1.64
N LEU A 62 12.90 14.12 -2.83
CA LEU A 62 12.54 15.47 -3.21
C LEU A 62 11.05 15.67 -2.93
N SER A 63 10.72 16.61 -2.03
CA SER A 63 9.36 17.12 -1.84
C SER A 63 9.21 18.46 -2.53
N ILE A 64 8.08 18.66 -3.22
CA ILE A 64 7.74 19.91 -3.89
C ILE A 64 6.33 20.33 -3.50
N LYS A 65 6.23 21.33 -2.63
CA LYS A 65 4.97 21.89 -2.15
C LYS A 65 4.56 23.11 -2.98
N CYS A 66 3.45 23.00 -3.69
CA CYS A 66 2.84 24.05 -4.51
C CYS A 66 1.79 24.81 -3.69
N GLU A 67 2.12 26.03 -3.31
CA GLU A 67 1.23 26.98 -2.65
C GLU A 67 0.70 28.01 -3.68
N LYS A 68 -0.18 28.91 -3.23
CA LYS A 68 -0.84 29.90 -4.10
C LYS A 68 0.16 30.69 -4.95
N ASP A 69 1.20 31.26 -4.33
CA ASP A 69 2.11 32.20 -4.98
C ASP A 69 3.54 31.66 -5.15
N GLU A 70 3.83 30.47 -4.64
CA GLU A 70 5.17 29.88 -4.70
C GLU A 70 5.15 28.34 -4.77
N ALA A 71 6.30 27.79 -5.15
CA ALA A 71 6.61 26.38 -5.03
C ALA A 71 7.86 26.22 -4.14
N LYS A 72 7.72 25.45 -3.07
CA LYS A 72 8.80 25.13 -2.12
C LYS A 72 9.36 23.77 -2.46
N PHE A 73 10.68 23.67 -2.53
CA PHE A 73 11.42 22.47 -2.82
C PHE A 73 12.23 22.10 -1.59
N GLU A 74 12.11 20.86 -1.14
CA GLU A 74 12.86 20.30 -0.03
C GLU A 74 13.58 19.04 -0.49
N MET A 75 14.90 18.97 -0.24
CA MET A 75 15.69 17.78 -0.52
C MET A 75 16.85 17.66 0.47
N ASN A 76 16.91 16.55 1.21
CA ASN A 76 17.94 16.28 2.23
C ASN A 76 18.11 17.44 3.24
N GLY A 77 16.99 18.00 3.73
CA GLY A 77 16.97 19.11 4.69
C GLY A 77 17.35 20.48 4.12
N LYS A 78 17.58 20.59 2.80
CA LYS A 78 17.81 21.87 2.12
C LYS A 78 16.52 22.34 1.47
N ASN A 79 16.18 23.60 1.71
CA ASN A 79 14.95 24.21 1.22
C ASN A 79 15.23 25.35 0.23
N PHE A 80 14.46 25.41 -0.84
CA PHE A 80 14.49 26.49 -1.83
C PHE A 80 13.07 26.84 -2.27
N CYS A 81 12.78 28.13 -2.48
CA CYS A 81 11.46 28.60 -2.90
C CYS A 81 11.53 29.29 -4.25
N ARG A 82 10.55 29.02 -5.12
CA ARG A 82 10.36 29.73 -6.39
C ARG A 82 9.00 30.41 -6.42
N LYS A 83 8.99 31.74 -6.51
CA LYS A 83 7.76 32.51 -6.68
C LYS A 83 7.24 32.39 -8.11
N GLY A 84 5.92 32.37 -8.26
CA GLY A 84 5.27 32.32 -9.57
C GLY A 84 3.75 32.45 -9.47
N LEU A 85 3.16 33.19 -10.41
CA LEU A 85 1.72 33.52 -10.48
C LEU A 85 0.82 32.38 -11.01
N ALA A 86 1.41 31.23 -11.36
CA ALA A 86 0.64 30.10 -11.87
C ALA A 86 -0.22 29.47 -10.75
N SER A 87 -1.40 28.95 -11.12
CA SER A 87 -2.26 28.23 -10.18
C SER A 87 -1.55 26.99 -9.62
N ARG A 88 -2.02 26.47 -8.48
CA ARG A 88 -1.47 25.25 -7.88
C ARG A 88 -1.57 24.04 -8.81
N ILE A 89 -2.67 23.93 -9.55
CA ILE A 89 -2.89 22.85 -10.54
C ILE A 89 -1.91 22.99 -11.69
N ASP A 90 -1.71 24.21 -12.23
CA ASP A 90 -0.75 24.44 -13.31
C ASP A 90 0.69 24.15 -12.87
N LYS A 91 1.05 24.48 -11.63
CA LYS A 91 2.34 24.13 -11.04
C LYS A 91 2.50 22.61 -10.98
N MET A 92 1.53 21.88 -10.44
CA MET A 92 1.54 20.41 -10.39
C MET A 92 1.65 19.79 -11.78
N LYS A 93 0.85 20.26 -12.74
CA LYS A 93 0.87 19.80 -14.13
C LYS A 93 2.26 19.97 -14.76
N LYS A 94 2.90 21.12 -14.54
CA LYS A 94 4.27 21.38 -15.01
C LYS A 94 5.29 20.45 -14.35
N LEU A 95 5.15 20.18 -13.06
CA LEU A 95 6.05 19.28 -12.33
C LEU A 95 5.90 17.82 -12.79
N VAL A 96 4.67 17.32 -12.89
CA VAL A 96 4.36 15.99 -13.44
C VAL A 96 4.90 15.88 -14.86
N HIS A 97 4.68 16.91 -15.69
CA HIS A 97 5.19 16.88 -17.06
C HIS A 97 6.72 16.82 -17.11
N PHE A 98 7.39 17.54 -16.23
CA PHE A 98 8.85 17.61 -16.18
C PHE A 98 9.49 16.30 -15.68
N TYR A 99 8.98 15.73 -14.58
CA TYR A 99 9.59 14.57 -13.95
C TYR A 99 9.09 13.22 -14.50
N ILE A 100 7.81 13.15 -14.89
CA ILE A 100 7.12 11.87 -15.09
C ILE A 100 6.67 11.69 -16.54
N TYR A 101 6.09 12.72 -17.16
CA TYR A 101 5.48 12.57 -18.48
C TYR A 101 6.51 12.41 -19.61
N GLY A 102 6.11 11.69 -20.66
CA GLY A 102 6.91 11.53 -21.88
C GLY A 102 8.12 10.60 -21.74
N LYS A 103 8.20 9.81 -20.66
CA LYS A 103 9.16 8.72 -20.50
C LYS A 103 8.60 7.44 -21.12
N ALA A 104 9.48 6.57 -21.60
CA ALA A 104 9.10 5.31 -22.25
C ALA A 104 8.29 4.38 -21.31
N ASN A 105 8.71 4.28 -20.05
CA ASN A 105 8.00 3.54 -19.00
C ASN A 105 8.22 4.24 -17.66
N ILE A 106 7.23 4.17 -16.77
CA ILE A 106 7.32 4.74 -15.43
C ILE A 106 7.19 3.61 -14.42
N LEU A 107 8.32 3.23 -13.84
CA LEU A 107 8.43 2.17 -12.83
C LEU A 107 8.43 2.84 -11.45
N VAL A 108 7.48 2.49 -10.60
CA VAL A 108 7.28 3.10 -9.27
C VAL A 108 7.22 2.01 -8.22
N ASP A 109 8.17 1.95 -7.30
CA ASP A 109 8.13 0.90 -6.27
C ASP A 109 6.95 1.11 -5.31
N LYS A 110 6.80 2.32 -4.74
CA LYS A 110 5.64 2.72 -3.94
C LYS A 110 4.94 3.95 -4.50
N PHE A 111 3.64 3.83 -4.78
CA PHE A 111 2.77 4.96 -5.10
C PHE A 111 1.85 5.26 -3.93
N ASN A 112 1.93 6.48 -3.40
CA ASN A 112 1.07 6.98 -2.33
C ASN A 112 0.18 8.11 -2.88
N LEU A 113 -1.13 7.98 -2.66
CA LEU A 113 -2.09 9.01 -2.99
C LEU A 113 -2.87 9.41 -1.74
N GLN A 114 -2.78 10.69 -1.42
CA GLN A 114 -3.47 11.30 -0.31
C GLN A 114 -4.23 12.53 -0.80
N SER A 115 -5.54 12.44 -0.94
CA SER A 115 -6.35 13.64 -1.21
C SER A 115 -7.24 13.95 -0.02
N LYS A 116 -7.01 15.12 0.59
CA LYS A 116 -7.88 15.63 1.63
C LYS A 116 -9.07 16.30 0.96
N PHE A 117 -10.24 16.22 1.59
CA PHE A 117 -11.46 16.89 1.12
C PHE A 117 -11.89 16.52 -0.32
N ARG A 118 -11.61 15.27 -0.74
CA ARG A 118 -12.01 14.70 -2.05
C ARG A 118 -11.39 15.38 -3.28
N LEU A 119 -10.18 15.91 -3.13
CA LEU A 119 -9.45 16.57 -4.22
C LEU A 119 -8.79 15.59 -5.22
N HIS A 120 -8.95 14.28 -5.06
CA HIS A 120 -8.57 13.26 -6.06
C HIS A 120 -9.29 13.47 -7.40
N SER A 121 -10.48 14.08 -7.37
CA SER A 121 -11.21 14.48 -8.57
C SER A 121 -10.42 15.44 -9.48
N LEU A 122 -9.41 16.12 -8.94
CA LEU A 122 -8.51 17.01 -9.68
C LEU A 122 -7.30 16.28 -10.28
N LEU A 123 -7.08 15.00 -9.98
CA LEU A 123 -5.96 14.24 -10.56
C LEU A 123 -5.95 14.30 -12.08
N PRO A 124 -7.07 14.13 -12.81
CA PRO A 124 -7.08 14.25 -14.27
C PRO A 124 -6.66 15.64 -14.79
N ASP A 125 -6.74 16.69 -13.98
CA ASP A 125 -6.34 18.05 -14.40
C ASP A 125 -4.81 18.20 -14.53
N PHE A 126 -4.04 17.43 -13.75
CA PHE A 126 -2.58 17.49 -13.73
C PHE A 126 -1.86 16.16 -14.02
N LEU A 127 -2.54 15.01 -13.96
CA LEU A 127 -2.10 13.72 -14.44
C LEU A 127 -2.77 13.40 -15.79
N PRO A 128 -2.01 13.18 -16.86
CA PRO A 128 -2.57 12.77 -18.15
C PRO A 128 -3.34 11.45 -18.03
N VAL A 129 -4.52 11.36 -18.65
CA VAL A 129 -5.40 10.19 -18.58
C VAL A 129 -4.76 8.90 -19.13
N ASN A 130 -3.83 9.05 -20.09
CA ASN A 130 -3.09 7.92 -20.66
C ASN A 130 -1.83 7.54 -19.86
N LEU A 131 -1.59 8.19 -18.72
CA LEU A 131 -0.46 7.89 -17.85
C LEU A 131 -0.70 6.55 -17.15
N LYS A 132 0.29 5.65 -17.23
CA LYS A 132 0.27 4.36 -16.55
C LYS A 132 1.57 4.14 -15.80
N PHE A 133 1.44 3.65 -14.57
CA PHE A 133 2.54 3.31 -13.68
C PHE A 133 2.64 1.80 -13.57
N ARG A 134 3.87 1.29 -13.69
CA ARG A 134 4.17 -0.08 -13.27
C ARG A 134 4.60 -0.04 -11.81
N LEU A 135 3.78 -0.60 -10.92
CA LEU A 135 3.99 -0.47 -9.47
C LEU A 135 4.09 -1.79 -8.73
N ASN A 136 4.84 -1.78 -7.63
CA ASN A 136 4.85 -2.88 -6.68
C ASN A 136 3.84 -2.65 -5.55
N SER A 137 3.69 -1.40 -5.08
CA SER A 137 2.88 -1.06 -3.91
C SER A 137 2.00 0.17 -4.13
N LEU A 138 0.76 0.11 -3.66
CA LEU A 138 -0.19 1.21 -3.62
C LEU A 138 -0.58 1.53 -2.16
N ASP A 139 -0.51 2.80 -1.79
CA ASP A 139 -0.98 3.31 -0.50
C ASP A 139 -1.96 4.46 -0.71
N ALA A 140 -3.26 4.15 -0.61
CA ALA A 140 -4.33 5.13 -0.73
C ALA A 140 -4.80 5.57 0.65
N PHE A 141 -4.91 6.88 0.85
CA PHE A 141 -5.36 7.45 2.12
C PHE A 141 -6.86 7.24 2.35
N SER A 142 -7.67 7.25 1.28
CA SER A 142 -9.12 7.03 1.29
C SER A 142 -9.57 6.01 0.24
N HIS A 143 -10.84 5.57 0.32
CA HIS A 143 -11.42 4.69 -0.70
C HIS A 143 -11.48 5.39 -2.07
N GLU A 144 -11.83 6.68 -2.08
CA GLU A 144 -11.91 7.44 -3.32
C GLU A 144 -10.53 7.68 -3.93
N ASP A 145 -9.49 7.87 -3.11
CA ASP A 145 -8.11 7.91 -3.58
C ASP A 145 -7.71 6.56 -4.19
N PHE A 146 -8.13 5.44 -3.58
CA PHE A 146 -7.87 4.11 -4.13
C PHE A 146 -8.50 3.92 -5.51
N GLU A 147 -9.78 4.25 -5.68
CA GLU A 147 -10.47 4.19 -6.98
C GLU A 147 -9.81 5.10 -8.02
N ALA A 148 -9.41 6.31 -7.63
CA ALA A 148 -8.69 7.21 -8.53
C ALA A 148 -7.31 6.65 -8.92
N ALA A 149 -6.56 6.09 -7.97
CA ALA A 149 -5.22 5.55 -8.20
C ALA A 149 -5.23 4.34 -9.14
N ILE A 150 -6.24 3.45 -9.04
CA ILE A 150 -6.36 2.25 -9.90
C ILE A 150 -6.36 2.63 -11.39
N SER A 151 -6.96 3.77 -11.74
CA SER A 151 -7.00 4.24 -13.12
C SER A 151 -5.62 4.51 -13.72
N PHE A 152 -4.58 4.69 -12.90
CA PHE A 152 -3.20 4.93 -13.33
C PHE A 152 -2.31 3.69 -13.24
N ILE A 153 -2.83 2.53 -12.84
CA ILE A 153 -2.06 1.29 -12.75
C ILE A 153 -1.95 0.63 -14.13
N ASP A 154 -0.72 0.31 -14.54
CA ASP A 154 -0.44 -0.60 -15.65
C ASP A 154 -0.81 -2.03 -15.23
N THR A 155 -1.62 -2.73 -16.01
CA THR A 155 -2.10 -4.09 -15.71
C THR A 155 -0.97 -5.10 -15.57
N CYS A 156 0.20 -4.85 -16.19
CA CYS A 156 1.40 -5.66 -15.99
C CYS A 156 1.95 -5.63 -14.55
N SER A 157 1.45 -4.72 -13.71
CA SER A 157 1.80 -4.65 -12.28
C SER A 157 1.10 -5.69 -11.42
N LEU A 158 0.01 -6.27 -11.91
CA LEU A 158 -0.83 -7.16 -11.11
C LEU A 158 -0.26 -8.59 -11.09
N PRO A 159 -0.30 -9.29 -9.93
CA PRO A 159 -0.74 -8.81 -8.62
C PRO A 159 0.26 -7.83 -7.96
N LEU A 160 -0.27 -6.83 -7.23
CA LEU A 160 0.58 -5.93 -6.44
C LEU A 160 1.10 -6.64 -5.19
N LYS A 161 2.32 -6.31 -4.77
CA LYS A 161 2.89 -6.82 -3.51
C LYS A 161 2.16 -6.26 -2.30
N THR A 162 1.79 -4.99 -2.34
CA THR A 162 1.11 -4.33 -1.22
C THR A 162 0.04 -3.37 -1.68
N VAL A 163 -1.15 -3.47 -1.09
CA VAL A 163 -2.24 -2.52 -1.27
C VAL A 163 -2.69 -2.03 0.10
N VAL A 164 -2.78 -0.72 0.29
CA VAL A 164 -3.33 -0.09 1.49
C VAL A 164 -4.52 0.77 1.10
N THR A 165 -5.67 0.56 1.74
CA THR A 165 -6.88 1.34 1.49
C THR A 165 -7.82 1.36 2.70
N ILE A 166 -8.82 2.24 2.66
CA ILE A 166 -9.97 2.21 3.57
C ILE A 166 -11.09 1.45 2.83
N PRO A 167 -11.67 0.39 3.43
CA PRO A 167 -12.70 -0.37 2.76
C PRO A 167 -14.04 0.38 2.64
N GLN A 168 -14.72 0.11 1.54
CA GLN A 168 -16.16 0.28 1.31
C GLN A 168 -16.75 -1.05 0.82
N LEU A 169 -18.08 -1.16 0.72
CA LEU A 169 -18.75 -2.39 0.27
C LEU A 169 -18.21 -2.92 -1.08
N SER A 170 -17.92 -2.02 -2.02
CA SER A 170 -17.35 -2.35 -3.34
C SER A 170 -15.89 -2.83 -3.29
N THR A 171 -15.16 -2.55 -2.20
CA THR A 171 -13.72 -2.81 -2.11
C THR A 171 -13.41 -4.30 -2.21
N PHE A 172 -14.22 -5.13 -1.55
CA PHE A 172 -14.02 -6.59 -1.56
C PHE A 172 -14.30 -7.23 -2.90
N ASP A 173 -14.95 -6.52 -3.84
CA ASP A 173 -15.20 -7.01 -5.20
C ASP A 173 -14.11 -6.63 -6.21
N ASN A 174 -13.24 -5.68 -5.86
CA ASN A 174 -12.20 -5.15 -6.71
C ASN A 174 -11.07 -6.18 -6.96
N GLN A 175 -10.70 -6.38 -8.23
CA GLN A 175 -9.67 -7.35 -8.60
C GLN A 175 -8.27 -7.02 -8.06
N VAL A 176 -7.92 -5.73 -7.95
CA VAL A 176 -6.64 -5.28 -7.39
C VAL A 176 -6.56 -5.65 -5.91
N VAL A 177 -7.67 -5.55 -5.18
CA VAL A 177 -7.79 -5.96 -3.77
C VAL A 177 -7.66 -7.48 -3.65
N LYS A 178 -8.44 -8.24 -4.42
CA LYS A 178 -8.47 -9.71 -4.36
C LYS A 178 -7.16 -10.38 -4.74
N SER A 179 -6.34 -9.73 -5.58
CA SER A 179 -5.10 -10.30 -6.11
C SER A 179 -3.84 -9.85 -5.38
N ALA A 180 -3.91 -8.80 -4.54
CA ALA A 180 -2.73 -8.32 -3.83
C ALA A 180 -2.10 -9.41 -2.95
N GLU A 181 -0.77 -9.46 -2.88
CA GLU A 181 -0.06 -10.38 -1.99
C GLU A 181 -0.36 -10.04 -0.53
N THR A 182 -0.09 -8.78 -0.14
CA THR A 182 -0.42 -8.23 1.18
C THR A 182 -1.42 -7.09 1.06
N LEU A 183 -2.58 -7.23 1.71
CA LEU A 183 -3.64 -6.23 1.75
C LEU A 183 -3.75 -5.62 3.14
N TYR A 184 -3.64 -4.29 3.24
CA TYR A 184 -3.89 -3.54 4.46
C TYR A 184 -5.22 -2.79 4.36
N LEU A 185 -6.17 -3.13 5.24
CA LEU A 185 -7.46 -2.48 5.34
C LEU A 185 -7.51 -1.63 6.61
N LYS A 186 -7.50 -0.31 6.44
CA LYS A 186 -7.64 0.66 7.54
C LYS A 186 -9.13 0.78 7.90
N LEU A 187 -9.59 0.03 8.92
CA LEU A 187 -11.03 -0.09 9.17
C LEU A 187 -11.66 1.20 9.69
N GLY A 188 -11.00 1.95 10.58
CA GLY A 188 -11.50 3.23 11.08
C GLY A 188 -12.97 3.16 11.55
N HIS A 189 -13.88 3.77 10.77
CA HIS A 189 -15.33 3.76 11.04
C HIS A 189 -16.13 2.69 10.27
N TYR A 190 -15.50 1.85 9.46
CA TYR A 190 -16.16 0.80 8.66
C TYR A 190 -16.99 -0.14 9.56
N PRO A 191 -18.27 -0.40 9.24
CA PRO A 191 -19.24 -0.95 10.20
C PRO A 191 -18.93 -2.38 10.61
N ARG A 192 -18.76 -3.30 9.65
CA ARG A 192 -18.49 -4.73 9.89
C ARG A 192 -17.99 -5.39 8.60
N VAL A 193 -16.95 -6.22 8.71
CA VAL A 193 -16.43 -7.10 7.67
C VAL A 193 -17.09 -8.47 7.86
N THR A 194 -17.96 -8.84 6.93
CA THR A 194 -18.76 -10.07 7.04
C THR A 194 -17.97 -11.31 6.60
N VAL A 195 -18.49 -12.50 6.90
CA VAL A 195 -17.94 -13.77 6.38
C VAL A 195 -17.86 -13.76 4.85
N GLU A 196 -18.86 -13.21 4.17
CA GLU A 196 -18.87 -13.13 2.69
C GLU A 196 -17.79 -12.19 2.16
N ASP A 197 -17.49 -11.09 2.87
CA ASP A 197 -16.38 -10.21 2.53
C ASP A 197 -15.03 -10.92 2.71
N LEU A 198 -14.86 -11.67 3.80
CA LEU A 198 -13.65 -12.41 4.10
C LEU A 198 -13.40 -13.54 3.09
N LYS A 199 -14.45 -14.27 2.68
CA LYS A 199 -14.37 -15.31 1.64
C LYS A 199 -13.83 -14.77 0.32
N LYS A 200 -14.16 -13.52 -0.04
CA LYS A 200 -13.65 -12.86 -1.26
C LYS A 200 -12.14 -12.60 -1.21
N LEU A 201 -11.54 -12.58 -0.02
CA LEU A 201 -10.12 -12.31 0.19
C LEU A 201 -9.24 -13.57 0.27
N ASN A 202 -9.79 -14.76 0.03
CA ASN A 202 -9.07 -16.04 0.17
C ASN A 202 -7.92 -16.25 -0.86
N ASN A 203 -7.71 -15.30 -1.78
CA ASN A 203 -6.61 -15.32 -2.76
C ASN A 203 -5.42 -14.46 -2.33
N ASN A 204 -5.58 -13.63 -1.29
CA ASN A 204 -4.49 -12.84 -0.73
C ASN A 204 -3.57 -13.76 0.09
N GLN A 205 -2.26 -13.50 0.09
CA GLN A 205 -1.36 -14.21 0.99
C GLN A 205 -1.58 -13.75 2.43
N THR A 206 -1.67 -12.43 2.65
CA THR A 206 -1.92 -11.84 3.96
C THR A 206 -2.91 -10.68 3.88
N VAL A 207 -3.86 -10.62 4.80
CA VAL A 207 -4.81 -9.50 4.97
C VAL A 207 -4.66 -8.96 6.38
N ILE A 208 -4.38 -7.66 6.49
CA ILE A 208 -4.10 -6.96 7.74
C ILE A 208 -5.16 -5.89 7.96
N PHE A 209 -5.98 -6.07 8.99
CA PHE A 209 -6.96 -5.07 9.43
C PHE A 209 -6.32 -4.14 10.46
N LYS A 210 -6.17 -2.85 10.12
CA LYS A 210 -5.60 -1.83 11.00
C LYS A 210 -6.68 -0.95 11.64
N HIS A 211 -6.33 -0.36 12.79
CA HIS A 211 -7.16 0.56 13.56
C HIS A 211 -8.51 -0.02 13.99
N CYS A 212 -8.54 -1.29 14.38
CA CYS A 212 -9.74 -1.94 14.89
C CYS A 212 -10.03 -1.49 16.33
N ARG A 213 -11.18 -0.86 16.58
CA ARG A 213 -11.58 -0.39 17.92
C ARG A 213 -12.69 -1.22 18.60
N TYR A 214 -13.41 -2.04 17.83
CA TYR A 214 -14.51 -2.90 18.30
C TYR A 214 -14.58 -4.15 17.43
N PRO A 215 -15.03 -5.31 17.94
CA PRO A 215 -15.13 -6.55 17.16
C PRO A 215 -16.11 -6.33 16.01
N ARG A 216 -15.55 -6.15 14.82
CA ARG A 216 -16.26 -5.82 13.57
C ARG A 216 -15.87 -6.77 12.45
N ILE A 217 -15.22 -7.89 12.77
CA ILE A 217 -14.68 -8.82 11.78
C ILE A 217 -15.21 -10.19 12.14
N ASP A 218 -15.93 -10.83 11.22
CA ASP A 218 -16.54 -12.15 11.44
C ASP A 218 -15.50 -13.28 11.30
N ILE A 219 -14.40 -13.17 12.02
CA ILE A 219 -13.29 -14.12 11.92
C ILE A 219 -13.62 -15.49 12.53
N VAL A 220 -14.31 -15.52 13.67
CA VAL A 220 -14.76 -16.77 14.30
C VAL A 220 -15.77 -17.51 13.39
N PRO A 221 -16.85 -16.86 12.91
CA PRO A 221 -17.76 -17.49 11.95
C PRO A 221 -17.09 -17.92 10.63
N LEU A 222 -16.07 -17.20 10.16
CA LEU A 222 -15.29 -17.62 8.99
C LEU A 222 -14.57 -18.95 9.27
N ILE A 223 -13.94 -19.08 10.43
CA ILE A 223 -13.22 -20.31 10.81
C ILE A 223 -14.19 -21.48 10.95
N GLU A 224 -15.34 -21.27 11.62
CA GLU A 224 -16.41 -22.28 11.71
C GLU A 224 -16.84 -22.77 10.32
N TYR A 225 -17.09 -21.85 9.38
CA TYR A 225 -17.42 -22.18 8.00
C TYR A 225 -16.34 -23.07 7.32
N HIS A 226 -15.06 -22.75 7.51
CA HIS A 226 -13.98 -23.55 6.93
C HIS A 226 -13.89 -24.95 7.55
N VAL A 227 -14.07 -25.06 8.86
CA VAL A 227 -14.11 -26.36 9.59
C VAL A 227 -15.30 -27.21 9.11
N GLU A 228 -16.50 -26.63 9.05
CA GLU A 228 -17.71 -27.33 8.61
C GLU A 228 -17.61 -27.80 7.15
N THR A 229 -17.10 -26.94 6.27
CA THR A 229 -16.98 -27.25 4.84
C THR A 229 -15.72 -28.03 4.49
N LYS A 230 -14.80 -28.22 5.44
CA LYS A 230 -13.46 -28.81 5.27
C LYS A 230 -12.63 -28.14 4.18
N LYS A 231 -12.95 -26.90 3.83
CA LYS A 231 -12.26 -26.12 2.81
C LYS A 231 -11.12 -25.35 3.45
N ASP A 232 -9.95 -25.45 2.87
CA ASP A 232 -8.77 -24.78 3.37
C ASP A 232 -8.88 -23.25 3.29
N ILE A 233 -8.37 -22.58 4.33
CA ILE A 233 -8.17 -21.13 4.36
C ILE A 233 -6.75 -20.88 3.87
N ARG A 234 -6.59 -20.12 2.79
CA ARG A 234 -5.25 -19.92 2.17
C ARG A 234 -4.59 -18.62 2.61
N THR A 235 -5.39 -17.75 3.21
CA THR A 235 -5.00 -16.39 3.59
C THR A 235 -4.68 -16.33 5.06
N THR A 236 -3.55 -15.70 5.40
CA THR A 236 -3.27 -15.29 6.78
C THR A 236 -4.03 -13.99 7.07
N PHE A 237 -4.88 -14.00 8.08
CA PHE A 237 -5.55 -12.80 8.56
C PHE A 237 -4.86 -12.26 9.80
N VAL A 238 -4.60 -10.97 9.84
CA VAL A 238 -4.01 -10.28 10.99
C VAL A 238 -4.91 -9.13 11.38
N ILE A 239 -5.34 -9.10 12.64
CA ILE A 239 -6.17 -8.02 13.17
C ILE A 239 -5.31 -7.22 14.14
N SER A 240 -4.97 -5.99 13.76
CA SER A 240 -4.10 -5.09 14.53
C SER A 240 -4.93 -4.02 15.25
N THR A 241 -4.55 -3.74 16.49
CA THR A 241 -5.19 -2.71 17.32
C THR A 241 -4.21 -2.08 18.31
N GLY A 242 -4.53 -0.85 18.71
CA GLY A 242 -3.95 -0.18 19.87
C GLY A 242 -4.82 -0.27 21.12
N ASP A 243 -5.77 -1.21 21.17
CA ASP A 243 -6.64 -1.47 22.32
C ASP A 243 -6.45 -2.90 22.84
N ARG A 244 -5.91 -3.03 24.05
CA ARG A 244 -5.67 -4.34 24.67
C ARG A 244 -6.97 -5.06 25.04
N ASP A 245 -8.02 -4.33 25.39
CA ASP A 245 -9.31 -4.92 25.75
C ASP A 245 -9.97 -5.57 24.53
N PHE A 246 -9.77 -4.99 23.35
CA PHE A 246 -10.18 -5.61 22.08
C PHE A 246 -9.56 -7.00 21.88
N ILE A 247 -8.26 -7.15 22.12
CA ILE A 247 -7.56 -8.44 22.00
C ILE A 247 -8.13 -9.45 23.00
N ASN A 248 -8.33 -9.05 24.25
CA ASN A 248 -8.89 -9.91 25.29
C ASN A 248 -10.31 -10.37 24.96
N ASN A 249 -11.14 -9.49 24.42
CA ASN A 249 -12.49 -9.81 23.99
C ASN A 249 -12.48 -10.83 22.85
N MET A 250 -11.67 -10.61 21.81
CA MET A 250 -11.58 -11.55 20.70
C MET A 250 -11.01 -12.91 21.14
N LEU A 251 -9.98 -12.94 21.99
CA LEU A 251 -9.47 -14.19 22.57
C LEU A 251 -10.52 -14.94 23.41
N SER A 252 -11.45 -14.22 24.04
CA SER A 252 -12.58 -14.80 24.75
C SER A 252 -13.61 -15.41 23.79
N GLU A 253 -13.89 -14.76 22.66
CA GLU A 253 -14.72 -15.35 21.58
C GLU A 253 -14.08 -16.63 21.04
N PHE A 254 -12.76 -16.62 20.77
CA PHE A 254 -12.03 -17.83 20.38
C PHE A 254 -12.08 -18.93 21.45
N LYS A 255 -12.02 -18.57 22.74
CA LYS A 255 -12.14 -19.55 23.83
C LYS A 255 -13.52 -20.21 23.87
N LEU A 256 -14.58 -19.45 23.60
CA LEU A 256 -15.94 -19.97 23.57
C LEU A 256 -16.18 -20.90 22.38
N ALA A 257 -15.67 -20.54 21.19
CA ALA A 257 -15.88 -21.31 19.97
C ALA A 257 -14.91 -22.51 19.84
N PHE A 258 -13.65 -22.34 20.26
CA PHE A 258 -12.56 -23.27 19.95
C PHE A 258 -11.74 -23.69 21.18
N GLY A 259 -12.32 -23.58 22.38
CA GLY A 259 -11.62 -23.87 23.64
C GLY A 259 -11.01 -25.26 23.75
N GLU A 260 -11.60 -26.25 23.06
CA GLU A 260 -11.09 -27.63 22.98
C GLU A 260 -9.78 -27.76 22.17
N TYR A 261 -9.48 -26.79 21.31
CA TYR A 261 -8.30 -26.78 20.43
C TYR A 261 -7.13 -25.96 20.98
N ARG A 262 -7.11 -25.70 22.29
CA ARG A 262 -6.01 -24.97 22.93
C ARG A 262 -4.68 -25.71 22.76
N SER A 263 -3.63 -24.99 22.41
CA SER A 263 -2.30 -25.53 22.17
C SER A 263 -1.23 -24.53 22.61
N ASP A 264 -0.04 -25.00 22.99
CA ASP A 264 1.10 -24.14 23.29
C ASP A 264 1.82 -23.64 22.01
N LEU A 265 1.47 -24.21 20.85
CA LEU A 265 2.08 -23.96 19.54
C LEU A 265 3.61 -24.16 19.56
N ASP A 266 4.05 -25.31 20.08
CA ASP A 266 5.47 -25.66 20.20
C ASP A 266 6.21 -25.53 18.86
N GLY A 267 7.37 -24.87 18.89
CA GLY A 267 8.20 -24.63 17.70
C GLY A 267 7.83 -23.40 16.87
N VAL A 268 6.80 -22.64 17.24
CA VAL A 268 6.50 -21.33 16.63
C VAL A 268 7.32 -20.24 17.33
N ASP A 269 8.30 -19.69 16.62
CA ASP A 269 9.13 -18.57 17.09
C ASP A 269 8.43 -17.22 16.81
N GLU A 270 7.49 -16.86 17.67
CA GLU A 270 6.78 -15.58 17.62
C GLU A 270 6.77 -14.88 18.98
N ARG A 271 6.71 -13.53 18.97
CA ARG A 271 6.65 -12.70 20.18
C ARG A 271 5.25 -12.69 20.78
N PHE A 272 4.83 -13.84 21.29
CA PHE A 272 3.51 -14.01 21.89
C PHE A 272 3.26 -13.06 23.06
N ILE A 273 2.02 -12.60 23.20
CA ILE A 273 1.58 -11.93 24.43
C ILE A 273 1.59 -12.95 25.57
N ILE A 274 2.35 -12.65 26.63
CA ILE A 274 2.49 -13.52 27.80
C ILE A 274 1.11 -13.83 28.40
N GLY A 275 0.81 -15.12 28.59
CA GLY A 275 -0.45 -15.59 29.18
C GLY A 275 -1.65 -15.62 28.22
N SER A 276 -1.48 -15.17 26.97
CA SER A 276 -2.54 -15.28 25.96
C SER A 276 -2.80 -16.74 25.55
N SER A 277 -4.08 -17.08 25.33
CA SER A 277 -4.47 -18.38 24.78
C SER A 277 -4.06 -18.49 23.32
N LYS A 278 -3.63 -19.69 22.91
CA LYS A 278 -3.32 -20.02 21.52
C LYS A 278 -4.11 -21.27 21.14
N TYR A 279 -4.43 -21.38 19.86
CA TYR A 279 -5.31 -22.42 19.34
C TYR A 279 -4.74 -23.05 18.08
N LEU A 280 -4.93 -24.36 17.96
CA LEU A 280 -4.59 -25.18 16.80
C LEU A 280 -5.86 -25.87 16.30
N ILE A 281 -6.62 -25.21 15.43
CA ILE A 281 -7.96 -25.63 15.03
C ILE A 281 -7.85 -26.49 13.76
N PRO A 282 -8.27 -27.77 13.77
CA PRO A 282 -8.22 -28.63 12.59
C PRO A 282 -9.34 -28.26 11.59
N ILE A 283 -8.99 -28.09 10.30
CA ILE A 283 -9.97 -27.94 9.22
C ILE A 283 -10.24 -29.31 8.58
N ASN A 284 -9.16 -30.01 8.20
CA ASN A 284 -9.20 -31.35 7.60
C ASN A 284 -7.88 -32.09 7.95
N ASN A 285 -7.62 -33.23 7.30
CA ASN A 285 -6.41 -34.01 7.58
C ASN A 285 -5.11 -33.29 7.18
N GLU A 286 -5.18 -32.36 6.23
CA GLU A 286 -4.04 -31.71 5.59
C GLU A 286 -3.88 -30.24 6.00
N SER A 287 -4.86 -29.64 6.69
CA SER A 287 -4.77 -28.25 7.12
C SER A 287 -5.40 -27.94 8.47
N ARG A 288 -4.75 -26.99 9.17
CA ARG A 288 -5.14 -26.47 10.48
C ARG A 288 -4.96 -24.96 10.51
N ILE A 289 -5.52 -24.30 11.52
CA ILE A 289 -5.41 -22.85 11.71
C ILE A 289 -4.72 -22.59 13.05
N HIS A 290 -3.64 -21.83 13.00
CA HIS A 290 -3.00 -21.24 14.17
C HIS A 290 -3.71 -19.93 14.50
N VAL A 291 -4.15 -19.79 15.74
CA VAL A 291 -4.63 -18.53 16.29
C VAL A 291 -3.80 -18.17 17.52
N HIS A 292 -3.20 -16.99 17.52
CA HIS A 292 -2.43 -16.49 18.64
C HIS A 292 -2.34 -14.96 18.63
N ALA A 293 -1.98 -14.37 19.77
CA ALA A 293 -1.78 -12.93 19.89
C ALA A 293 -0.28 -12.60 20.05
N ILE A 294 0.17 -11.55 19.37
CA ILE A 294 1.54 -11.04 19.43
C ILE A 294 1.58 -9.55 19.79
N GLU A 295 2.73 -9.12 20.30
CA GLU A 295 3.04 -7.72 20.57
C GLU A 295 4.24 -7.25 19.72
N GLU A 296 4.00 -6.19 18.95
CA GLU A 296 4.99 -5.52 18.10
C GLU A 296 5.12 -4.04 18.53
N PRO A 297 6.04 -3.73 19.46
CA PRO A 297 6.11 -2.41 20.09
C PRO A 297 6.54 -1.26 19.16
N GLU A 298 7.03 -1.57 17.95
CA GLU A 298 7.48 -0.57 16.98
C GLU A 298 6.36 -0.02 16.08
N GLU A 299 5.13 -0.57 16.16
CA GLU A 299 3.97 -0.10 15.40
C GLU A 299 2.94 0.64 16.29
N GLY A 300 2.20 1.58 15.70
CA GLY A 300 1.12 2.29 16.42
C GLY A 300 -0.01 1.36 16.91
N ASP A 301 -0.29 0.29 16.15
CA ASP A 301 -1.20 -0.80 16.51
C ASP A 301 -0.34 -2.01 16.97
N HIS A 302 0.20 -1.91 18.18
CA HIS A 302 1.21 -2.84 18.69
C HIS A 302 0.67 -4.21 19.11
N TRP A 303 -0.64 -4.39 19.28
CA TRP A 303 -1.21 -5.71 19.54
C TRP A 303 -1.89 -6.29 18.31
N LYS A 304 -1.63 -7.57 18.04
CA LYS A 304 -2.17 -8.27 16.87
C LYS A 304 -2.72 -9.63 17.26
N ILE A 305 -3.83 -10.02 16.62
CA ILE A 305 -4.28 -11.42 16.56
C ILE A 305 -3.99 -11.93 15.17
N VAL A 306 -3.26 -13.03 15.10
CA VAL A 306 -2.85 -13.69 13.87
C VAL A 306 -3.65 -14.97 13.72
N ILE A 307 -4.27 -15.13 12.55
CA ILE A 307 -5.02 -16.31 12.11
C ILE A 307 -4.28 -16.82 10.88
N LYS A 308 -3.50 -17.88 11.05
CA LYS A 308 -2.57 -18.35 10.03
C LYS A 308 -2.87 -19.81 9.66
N PRO A 309 -3.12 -20.11 8.38
CA PRO A 309 -3.20 -21.51 7.95
C PRO A 309 -1.84 -22.18 8.05
N VAL A 310 -1.86 -23.45 8.45
CA VAL A 310 -0.70 -24.34 8.50
C VAL A 310 -1.06 -25.71 7.94
N SER A 311 -0.07 -26.41 7.42
CA SER A 311 -0.25 -27.79 6.98
C SER A 311 -0.53 -28.71 8.18
N GLY A 312 -1.34 -29.75 7.93
CA GLY A 312 -1.56 -30.85 8.85
C GLY A 312 -0.27 -31.64 9.07
N LEU A 313 -0.14 -32.18 10.28
CA LEU A 313 0.84 -33.23 10.61
C LEU A 313 0.38 -34.57 10.06
#